data_AF-X1DG97-F1
#
_entry.id   AF-X1DG97-F1
#
_cell.length_a   1.000
_cell.length_b   1.000
_cell.length_c   1.000
_cell.angle_alpha   90.00
_cell.angle_beta   90.00
_cell.angle_gamma   90.00
#
_symmetry.space_group_name_H-M   'P 1'
#
loop_
_entity.id
_entity.type
_entity.pdbx_description
1 polymer ?
#
loop_
_entity_poly.entity_id
_entity_poly.type
_entity_poly.pdbx_seq_one_letter_code
_entity_poly.pdbx_strand_id
1 'polypeptide(L)'
;MERVLHVVPIAQRPPEYNPLGEQNLDPEWISRLGQTGKDCFNAILEKDTQALGASFNQCMLCWQAILPHTVRHPTITIDLMKNLEYFQSRYDGAMYSGCGGGYLFVVSEGKVPGAFNVTVRI
;
A
#
# COMPACT_ATOMS: atom_id res chain seq x y z
N MET A 1 9.03 -2.35 14.90
CA MET A 1 8.29 -2.15 13.65
C MET A 1 7.32 -0.98 13.69
N GLU A 2 6.47 -0.79 14.71
CA GLU A 2 5.51 0.34 14.70
C GLU A 2 6.13 1.75 14.49
N ARG A 3 7.40 1.95 14.89
CA ARG A 3 8.12 3.24 14.74
C ARG A 3 8.44 3.61 13.28
N VAL A 4 8.60 2.62 12.41
CA VAL A 4 8.93 2.83 10.99
C VAL A 4 7.68 2.86 10.12
N LEU A 5 6.51 2.57 10.70
CA LEU A 5 5.24 2.59 9.99
C LEU A 5 4.52 3.92 10.24
N HIS A 6 4.38 4.69 9.17
CA HIS A 6 3.71 5.98 9.15
C HIS A 6 2.42 5.87 8.35
N VAL A 7 1.37 6.54 8.81
CA VAL A 7 0.06 6.54 8.15
C VAL A 7 -0.27 7.93 7.67
N VAL A 8 -0.45 8.07 6.35
CA VAL A 8 -0.78 9.33 5.69
C VAL A 8 -2.26 9.30 5.29
N PRO A 9 -3.11 10.25 5.75
CA PRO A 9 -4.46 10.40 5.21
C PRO A 9 -4.40 10.93 3.77
N ILE A 10 -5.17 10.33 2.86
CA ILE A 10 -5.17 10.68 1.43
C ILE A 10 -6.51 11.30 1.03
N ALA A 11 -7.55 10.50 0.81
CA ALA A 11 -8.90 11.00 0.53
C ALA A 11 -9.93 9.92 0.84
N GLN A 12 -11.14 10.33 1.26
CA GLN A 12 -12.24 9.40 1.45
C GLN A 12 -12.62 8.73 0.11
N ARG A 13 -13.07 7.48 0.18
CA ARG A 13 -13.56 6.77 -0.99
C ARG A 13 -14.86 7.44 -1.48
N PRO A 14 -14.98 7.73 -2.78
CA PRO A 14 -16.17 8.39 -3.32
C PRO A 14 -17.37 7.43 -3.35
N PRO A 15 -18.60 7.95 -3.41
CA PRO A 15 -19.79 7.14 -3.71
C PRO A 15 -19.62 6.35 -5.01
N GLU A 16 -20.33 5.21 -5.13
CA GLU A 16 -20.28 4.32 -6.30
C GLU A 16 -18.87 3.76 -6.63
N TYR A 17 -17.92 3.88 -5.70
CA TYR A 17 -16.61 3.28 -5.86
C TYR A 17 -16.68 1.74 -5.75
N ASN A 18 -16.38 1.06 -6.85
CA ASN A 18 -16.33 -0.41 -6.90
C ASN A 18 -14.94 -0.92 -7.30
N PRO A 19 -14.08 -1.31 -6.33
CA PRO A 19 -12.74 -1.83 -6.62
C PRO A 19 -12.74 -3.18 -7.36
N LEU A 20 -13.87 -3.90 -7.35
CA LEU A 20 -14.03 -5.19 -8.02
C LEU A 20 -14.66 -5.07 -9.42
N GLY A 21 -14.85 -3.84 -9.92
CA GLY A 21 -15.45 -3.59 -11.23
C GLY A 21 -14.60 -4.10 -12.41
N GLU A 22 -13.29 -4.25 -12.21
CA GLU A 22 -12.38 -4.91 -13.15
C GLU A 22 -11.49 -5.89 -12.38
N GLN A 23 -11.42 -7.13 -12.84
CA GLN A 23 -10.73 -8.23 -12.16
C GLN A 23 -9.91 -9.05 -13.16
N ASN A 24 -8.59 -9.03 -12.99
CA ASN A 24 -7.62 -9.80 -13.78
C ASN A 24 -7.03 -10.89 -12.90
N LEU A 25 -7.83 -11.89 -12.54
CA LEU A 25 -7.46 -12.96 -11.60
C LEU A 25 -6.53 -14.01 -12.23
N ASP A 26 -5.37 -13.56 -12.68
CA ASP A 26 -4.32 -14.41 -13.23
C ASP A 26 -3.60 -15.18 -12.10
N PRO A 27 -3.43 -16.52 -12.22
CA PRO A 27 -2.79 -17.33 -11.19
C PRO A 27 -1.37 -16.90 -10.80
N GLU A 28 -0.57 -16.38 -11.74
CA GLU A 28 0.78 -15.90 -11.47
C GLU A 28 0.74 -14.67 -10.56
N TRP A 29 -0.13 -13.70 -10.87
CA TRP A 29 -0.30 -12.52 -10.04
C TRP A 29 -0.84 -12.85 -8.65
N ILE A 30 -1.77 -13.80 -8.54
CA ILE A 30 -2.31 -14.25 -7.25
C ILE A 30 -1.22 -14.95 -6.42
N SER A 31 -0.38 -15.77 -7.05
CA SER A 31 0.75 -16.41 -6.38
C SER A 31 1.75 -15.36 -5.86
N ARG A 32 2.09 -14.37 -6.69
CA ARG A 32 2.96 -13.25 -6.32
C ARG A 32 2.39 -12.46 -5.14
N LEU A 33 1.10 -12.11 -5.16
CA LEU A 33 0.43 -11.43 -4.04
C LEU A 33 0.53 -12.25 -2.74
N GLY A 34 0.34 -13.57 -2.83
CA GLY A 34 0.54 -14.46 -1.69
C GLY A 34 1.98 -14.44 -1.16
N GLN A 35 2.96 -14.33 -2.05
CA GLN A 35 4.38 -14.20 -1.68
C GLN A 35 4.67 -12.87 -0.98
N THR A 36 4.12 -11.75 -1.44
CA THR A 36 4.34 -10.44 -0.79
C THR A 36 3.87 -10.43 0.67
N GLY A 37 2.81 -11.18 0.98
CA GLY A 37 2.34 -11.35 2.37
C GLY A 37 3.36 -12.10 3.26
N LYS A 38 3.99 -13.16 2.73
CA LYS A 38 5.04 -13.90 3.44
C LYS A 38 6.29 -13.04 3.64
N ASP A 39 6.70 -12.33 2.60
CA ASP A 39 7.87 -11.45 2.64
C ASP A 39 7.68 -10.31 3.65
N CYS A 40 6.50 -9.70 3.66
CA CYS A 40 6.12 -8.68 4.64
C CYS A 40 6.19 -9.23 6.08
N PHE A 41 5.63 -10.42 6.33
CA PHE A 41 5.66 -11.05 7.65
C PHE A 41 7.10 -11.36 8.10
N ASN A 42 7.92 -11.92 7.21
CA ASN A 42 9.32 -12.21 7.51
C ASN A 42 10.11 -10.92 7.81
N ALA A 43 9.92 -9.88 7.00
CA ALA A 43 10.56 -8.58 7.23
C ALA A 43 10.19 -7.99 8.60
N ILE A 44 8.93 -8.14 9.03
CA ILE A 44 8.47 -7.74 10.37
C ILE A 44 9.23 -8.50 11.47
N LEU A 45 9.35 -9.83 11.34
CA LEU A 45 10.06 -10.68 12.31
C LEU A 45 11.54 -10.32 12.41
N GLU A 46 12.18 -10.10 11.26
CA GLU A 46 13.60 -9.78 11.12
C GLU A 46 13.93 -8.33 11.46
N LYS A 47 12.91 -7.48 11.60
CA LYS A 47 13.04 -6.03 11.79
C LYS A 47 13.75 -5.34 10.62
N ASP A 48 13.56 -5.85 9.40
CA ASP A 48 14.15 -5.31 8.19
C ASP A 48 13.21 -4.29 7.54
N THR A 49 13.51 -3.01 7.75
CA THR A 49 12.74 -1.88 7.19
C THR A 49 12.79 -1.84 5.66
N GLN A 50 13.92 -2.21 5.04
CA GLN A 50 14.06 -2.22 3.57
C GLN A 50 13.24 -3.34 2.95
N ALA A 51 13.33 -4.55 3.50
CA ALA A 51 12.53 -5.68 3.04
C ALA A 51 11.03 -5.43 3.25
N LEU A 52 10.65 -4.78 4.35
CA LEU A 52 9.28 -4.38 4.61
C LEU A 52 8.77 -3.41 3.53
N GLY A 53 9.54 -2.35 3.24
CA GLY A 53 9.23 -1.40 2.18
C GLY A 53 9.13 -2.04 0.79
N ALA A 54 10.06 -2.92 0.45
CA ALA A 54 10.03 -3.68 -0.80
C ALA A 54 8.76 -4.55 -0.91
N SER A 55 8.36 -5.23 0.17
CA SER A 55 7.14 -6.04 0.18
C SER A 55 5.87 -5.21 -0.05
N PHE A 56 5.82 -3.98 0.48
CA PHE A 56 4.71 -3.04 0.27
C PHE A 56 4.61 -2.62 -1.20
N ASN A 57 5.75 -2.29 -1.81
CA ASN A 57 5.81 -1.88 -3.20
C ASN A 57 5.38 -3.01 -4.13
N GLN A 58 5.88 -4.24 -3.88
CA GLN A 58 5.46 -5.42 -4.64
C GLN A 58 3.98 -5.75 -4.46
N CYS A 59 3.43 -5.58 -3.25
CA CYS A 59 2.01 -5.78 -2.99
C CYS A 59 1.15 -4.82 -3.82
N MET A 60 1.54 -3.54 -3.93
CA MET A 60 0.82 -2.58 -4.77
C MET A 60 0.88 -2.90 -6.26
N LEU A 61 2.01 -3.40 -6.76
CA LEU A 61 2.12 -3.87 -8.14
C LEU A 61 1.14 -5.03 -8.40
N CYS A 62 1.04 -5.97 -7.46
CA CYS A 62 0.07 -7.07 -7.56
C CYS A 62 -1.37 -6.55 -7.55
N TRP A 63 -1.73 -5.65 -6.63
CA TRP A 63 -3.08 -5.09 -6.59
C TRP A 63 -3.43 -4.29 -7.84
N GLN A 64 -2.49 -3.51 -8.38
CA GLN A 64 -2.71 -2.79 -9.64
C GLN A 64 -2.97 -3.75 -10.80
N ALA A 65 -2.26 -4.88 -10.86
CA ALA A 65 -2.44 -5.88 -11.91
C ALA A 65 -3.79 -6.61 -11.76
N ILE A 66 -4.10 -7.10 -10.55
CA ILE A 66 -5.25 -7.96 -10.28
C ILE A 66 -6.56 -7.16 -10.23
N LEU A 67 -6.56 -6.02 -9.54
CA LEU A 67 -7.72 -5.16 -9.31
C LEU A 67 -7.35 -3.70 -9.61
N PRO A 68 -7.22 -3.30 -10.89
CA PRO A 68 -6.76 -1.95 -11.25
C PRO A 68 -7.64 -0.84 -10.69
N HIS A 69 -8.94 -1.13 -10.53
CA HIS A 69 -9.89 -0.21 -9.90
C HIS A 69 -9.58 0.12 -8.44
N THR A 70 -8.69 -0.61 -7.77
CA THR A 70 -8.19 -0.23 -6.43
C THR A 70 -7.45 1.11 -6.42
N VAL A 71 -6.85 1.52 -7.54
CA VAL A 71 -6.04 2.74 -7.64
C VAL A 71 -6.39 3.61 -8.84
N ARG A 72 -7.16 3.09 -9.79
CA ARG A 72 -7.62 3.78 -11.00
C ARG A 72 -9.09 3.47 -11.24
N HIS A 73 -9.99 4.31 -10.76
CA HIS A 73 -11.43 4.17 -10.96
C HIS A 73 -12.05 5.51 -11.38
N PRO A 74 -13.04 5.55 -12.30
CA PRO A 74 -13.61 6.80 -12.82
C PRO A 74 -14.16 7.75 -11.75
N THR A 75 -14.63 7.23 -10.62
CA THR A 75 -15.14 8.06 -9.52
C THR A 75 -14.03 8.65 -8.63
N ILE A 76 -12.81 8.16 -8.73
CA ILE A 76 -11.67 8.67 -7.96
C ILE A 76 -11.15 9.93 -8.66
N THR A 77 -11.26 11.07 -7.97
CA THR A 77 -10.90 12.39 -8.50
C THR A 77 -9.46 12.81 -8.19
N ILE A 78 -8.74 12.02 -7.41
CA ILE A 78 -7.34 12.24 -7.07
C ILE A 78 -6.44 11.20 -7.74
N ASP A 79 -5.23 11.59 -8.11
CA ASP A 79 -4.29 10.65 -8.71
C ASP A 79 -3.60 9.81 -7.62
N LEU A 80 -4.20 8.68 -7.29
CA LEU A 80 -3.66 7.75 -6.28
C LEU A 80 -2.32 7.16 -6.71
N MET A 81 -2.11 6.93 -8.01
CA MET A 81 -0.85 6.37 -8.50
C MET A 81 0.28 7.37 -8.38
N LYS A 82 0.03 8.64 -8.73
CA LYS A 82 1.03 9.71 -8.54
C LYS A 82 1.37 9.94 -7.06
N ASN A 83 0.38 9.83 -6.18
CA ASN A 83 0.65 9.85 -4.73
C ASN A 83 1.52 8.67 -4.32
N LEU A 84 1.18 7.46 -4.73
CA LEU A 84 1.98 6.26 -4.44
C LEU A 84 3.43 6.41 -4.92
N GLU A 85 3.63 6.81 -6.18
CA GLU A 85 4.95 7.06 -6.78
C GLU A 85 5.75 8.12 -6.00
N TYR A 86 5.08 9.18 -5.55
CA TYR A 86 5.72 10.23 -4.74
C TYR A 86 6.33 9.66 -3.45
N PHE A 87 5.61 8.77 -2.75
CA PHE A 87 6.09 8.15 -1.52
C PHE A 87 7.10 7.03 -1.77
N GLN A 88 6.85 6.14 -2.74
CA GLN A 88 7.77 5.04 -3.08
C GLN A 88 9.13 5.52 -3.60
N SER A 89 9.21 6.72 -4.17
CA SER A 89 10.46 7.33 -4.62
C SER A 89 11.28 8.01 -3.51
N ARG A 90 10.70 8.20 -2.32
CA ARG A 90 11.31 8.98 -1.22
C ARG A 90 11.56 8.17 0.05
N TYR A 91 10.83 7.07 0.21
CA TYR A 91 10.85 6.24 1.41
C TYR A 91 10.99 4.78 1.00
N ASP A 92 11.28 3.92 1.99
CA ASP A 92 11.64 2.52 1.76
C ASP A 92 10.49 1.74 1.09
N GLY A 93 9.25 2.14 1.36
CA GLY A 93 8.10 1.69 0.59
C GLY A 93 6.80 2.34 1.01
N ALA A 94 5.78 2.19 0.17
CA ALA A 94 4.44 2.66 0.45
C ALA A 94 3.36 1.76 -0.14
N MET A 95 2.23 1.65 0.55
CA MET A 95 1.10 0.82 0.16
C MET A 95 -0.21 1.42 0.67
N TYR A 96 -1.26 1.40 -0.16
CA TYR A 96 -2.59 1.82 0.28
C TYR A 96 -3.19 0.83 1.28
N SER A 97 -3.91 1.35 2.27
CA SER A 97 -4.67 0.53 3.20
C SER A 97 -6.02 0.12 2.60
N GLY A 98 -6.24 -1.19 2.46
CA GLY A 98 -7.44 -1.75 1.83
C GLY A 98 -7.48 -1.49 0.32
N CYS A 99 -8.66 -1.24 -0.23
CA CYS A 99 -8.86 -1.07 -1.67
C CYS A 99 -8.58 0.36 -2.16
N GLY A 100 -7.45 0.96 -1.78
CA GLY A 100 -7.08 2.33 -2.21
C GLY A 100 -7.87 3.46 -1.57
N GLY A 101 -7.30 4.67 -1.68
CA GLY A 101 -7.76 5.85 -0.94
C GLY A 101 -7.68 5.63 0.58
N GLY A 102 -8.37 6.47 1.35
CA GLY A 102 -8.38 6.47 2.80
C GLY A 102 -7.01 6.84 3.37
N TYR A 103 -6.18 5.83 3.59
CA TYR A 103 -4.85 5.96 4.17
C TYR A 103 -3.78 5.27 3.31
N LEU A 104 -2.59 5.83 3.33
CA LEU A 104 -1.38 5.24 2.78
C LEU A 104 -0.44 4.88 3.94
N PHE A 105 0.00 3.62 3.98
CA PHE A 105 1.10 3.20 4.82
C PHE A 105 2.43 3.55 4.15
N VAL A 106 3.35 4.15 4.89
CA VAL A 106 4.69 4.52 4.44
C VAL A 106 5.70 3.94 5.42
N VAL A 107 6.69 3.21 4.89
CA VAL A 107 7.80 2.62 5.64
C VAL A 107 8.97 3.59 5.59
N SER A 108 9.41 4.07 6.75
CA SER A 108 10.50 5.05 6.85
C SER A 108 11.08 5.10 8.26
N GLU A 109 12.41 5.06 8.38
CA GLU A 109 13.12 5.38 9.63
C GLU A 109 12.98 6.87 10.00
N GLY A 110 12.85 7.72 8.99
CA GLY A 110 12.67 9.17 9.13
C GLY A 110 11.21 9.58 9.29
N LYS A 111 10.99 10.87 9.63
CA LYS A 111 9.65 11.44 9.70
C LYS A 111 9.02 11.54 8.31
N VAL A 112 7.74 11.21 8.21
CA VAL A 112 6.92 11.44 7.02
C VAL A 112 5.98 12.63 7.28
N PRO A 113 6.12 13.76 6.58
CA PRO A 113 5.26 14.92 6.78
C PRO A 113 3.77 14.60 6.58
N GLY A 114 2.91 15.09 7.47
CA GLY A 114 1.46 14.85 7.41
C GLY A 114 1.04 13.45 7.85
N ALA A 115 1.97 12.59 8.28
CA ALA A 115 1.67 11.28 8.80
C ALA A 115 1.45 11.26 10.32
N PHE A 116 0.76 10.24 10.80
CA PHE A 116 0.72 9.85 12.21
C PHE A 116 1.23 8.41 12.37
N ASN A 117 1.69 8.07 13.58
CA ASN A 117 2.10 6.70 13.90
C ASN A 117 0.94 5.93 14.55
N VAL A 118 0.88 4.63 14.27
CA VAL A 118 -0.07 3.72 14.91
C VAL A 118 0.55 3.18 16.19
N THR A 119 -0.22 3.17 17.28
CA THR A 119 0.14 2.44 18.50
C THR A 119 -0.56 1.09 18.49
N VAL A 120 0.21 -0.01 18.43
CA VAL A 120 -0.36 -1.35 18.55
C VAL A 120 -0.56 -1.67 20.02
N ARG A 121 -1.80 -1.94 20.44
CA ARG A 121 -2.12 -2.38 21.80
C ARG A 121 -2.26 -3.90 21.83
N ILE A 122 -1.58 -4.54 22.78
CA ILE A 122 -1.62 -5.99 23.04
C ILE A 122 -2.56 -6.23 24.22
#